data_AF-A0A6P8CPL9-F1
#
_entry.id   AF-A0A6P8CPL9-F1
#
_cell.length_a   1.000
_cell.length_b   1.000
_cell.length_c   1.000
_cell.angle_alpha   90.00
_cell.angle_beta   90.00
_cell.angle_gamma   90.00
#
_symmetry.space_group_name_H-M   'P 1'
#
loop_
_entity.id
_entity.type
_entity.pdbx_description
1 polymer ?
#
loop_
_entity_poly.entity_id
_entity_poly.type
_entity_poly.pdbx_seq_one_letter_code
_entity_poly.pdbx_strand_id
1 'polypeptide(L)'
;MLTYASRLFGTCGSSPSSASKISAARAPMASPSSVRIAVVGDVHDQWNLEEDTKALQFLKPDLVLFTGDFGNENVELVRNVAKLDFAKAVILGNHDSWKTQQFSGKRKDNIRQQLEW
;
A
#
# COMPACT_ATOMS: atom_id res chain seq x y z
N MET A 1 -30.92 -15.24 71.47
CA MET A 1 -31.83 -15.38 70.31
C MET A 1 -31.01 -16.08 69.22
N LEU A 2 -30.90 -17.42 69.28
CA LEU A 2 -31.57 -18.41 68.39
C LEU A 2 -31.21 -18.14 66.92
N THR A 3 -30.55 -19.01 66.13
CA THR A 3 -30.67 -20.47 65.87
C THR A 3 -29.43 -20.91 65.07
N TYR A 4 -28.70 -21.99 65.37
CA TYR A 4 -28.91 -23.42 65.09
C TYR A 4 -29.19 -23.83 63.62
N ALA A 5 -28.57 -24.97 63.27
CA ALA A 5 -28.80 -25.89 62.14
C ALA A 5 -27.99 -25.63 60.85
N SER A 6 -27.43 -26.62 60.14
CA SER A 6 -27.20 -28.06 60.34
C SER A 6 -26.31 -28.54 59.18
N ARG A 7 -25.59 -29.64 59.43
CA ARG A 7 -24.77 -30.44 58.50
C ARG A 7 -25.52 -30.76 57.19
N LEU A 8 -24.79 -31.09 56.12
CA LEU A 8 -24.93 -32.37 55.41
C LEU A 8 -23.73 -32.65 54.48
N PHE A 9 -23.40 -33.94 54.41
CA PHE A 9 -22.30 -34.61 53.72
C PHE A 9 -22.60 -34.88 52.23
N GLY A 10 -21.52 -35.15 51.47
CA GLY A 10 -21.53 -36.04 50.28
C GLY A 10 -21.80 -35.33 48.95
N THR A 11 -21.26 -35.72 47.80
CA THR A 11 -20.43 -36.87 47.41
C THR A 11 -19.70 -36.50 46.11
N CYS A 12 -18.57 -37.14 45.86
CA CYS A 12 -17.94 -37.24 44.55
C CYS A 12 -18.95 -37.72 43.49
N GLY A 13 -19.00 -37.01 42.36
CA GLY A 13 -19.80 -37.37 41.19
C GLY A 13 -18.96 -37.22 39.94
N SER A 14 -18.61 -38.36 39.34
CA SER A 14 -17.90 -38.49 38.07
C SER A 14 -18.90 -38.59 36.90
N SER A 15 -18.59 -37.91 35.77
CA SER A 15 -18.90 -38.22 34.34
C SER A 15 -19.32 -36.98 33.53
N PRO A 16 -19.26 -36.95 32.19
CA PRO A 16 -18.43 -37.69 31.24
C PRO A 16 -17.60 -36.77 30.32
N SER A 17 -16.61 -37.38 29.66
CA SER A 17 -15.79 -36.81 28.59
C SER A 17 -16.62 -36.23 27.44
N SER A 18 -16.59 -34.91 27.27
CA SER A 18 -17.01 -34.28 26.01
C SER A 18 -15.80 -34.23 25.09
N ALA A 19 -15.59 -35.30 24.32
CA ALA A 19 -14.65 -35.29 23.22
C ALA A 19 -15.16 -34.30 22.17
N SER A 20 -14.61 -33.08 22.20
CA SER A 20 -14.81 -32.10 21.15
C SER A 20 -14.34 -32.72 19.83
N LYS A 21 -15.28 -33.02 18.94
CA LYS A 21 -14.98 -33.34 17.54
C LYS A 21 -14.38 -32.09 16.93
N ILE A 22 -13.05 -31.98 16.95
CA ILE A 22 -12.33 -31.02 16.14
C ILE A 22 -12.49 -31.50 14.70
N SER A 23 -13.58 -31.09 14.07
CA SER A 23 -13.69 -31.11 12.61
C SER A 23 -12.64 -30.12 12.12
N ALA A 24 -11.48 -30.63 11.73
CA ALA A 24 -10.51 -29.90 10.94
C ALA A 24 -11.15 -29.67 9.55
N ALA A 25 -12.08 -28.71 9.48
CA ALA A 25 -12.54 -28.15 8.23
C ALA A 25 -11.30 -27.54 7.58
N ARG A 26 -10.72 -28.29 6.66
CA ARG A 26 -9.61 -27.87 5.81
C ARG A 26 -10.07 -26.60 5.12
N ALA A 27 -9.48 -25.46 5.52
CA ALA A 27 -9.74 -24.18 4.88
C ALA A 27 -9.60 -24.37 3.37
N PRO A 28 -10.55 -23.88 2.54
CA PRO A 28 -10.41 -23.97 1.11
C PRO A 28 -9.09 -23.29 0.74
N MET A 29 -8.19 -24.03 0.10
CA MET A 29 -6.95 -23.45 -0.41
C MET A 29 -7.34 -22.32 -1.36
N ALA A 30 -6.93 -21.10 -1.03
CA ALA A 30 -7.15 -19.94 -1.87
C ALA A 30 -6.55 -20.24 -3.25
N SER A 31 -7.40 -20.26 -4.28
CA SER A 31 -6.95 -20.19 -5.67
C SER A 31 -6.02 -18.99 -5.83
N PRO A 32 -4.92 -19.09 -6.60
CA PRO A 32 -4.03 -17.96 -6.78
C PRO A 32 -4.82 -16.80 -7.37
N SER A 33 -5.05 -15.76 -6.56
CA SER A 33 -5.66 -14.52 -7.01
C SER A 33 -4.67 -13.84 -7.96
N SER A 34 -5.05 -13.66 -9.22
CA SER A 34 -4.28 -12.83 -10.15
C SER A 34 -4.32 -11.38 -9.65
N VAL A 35 -3.17 -10.72 -9.59
CA VAL A 35 -3.07 -9.29 -9.27
C VAL A 35 -2.91 -8.51 -10.57
N ARG A 36 -3.67 -7.43 -10.73
CA ARG A 36 -3.59 -6.51 -11.86
C ARG A 36 -2.88 -5.23 -11.45
N ILE A 37 -1.76 -4.96 -12.10
CA ILE A 37 -0.97 -3.74 -11.88
C ILE A 37 -1.11 -2.84 -13.10
N ALA A 38 -1.57 -1.61 -12.88
CA ALA A 38 -1.48 -0.55 -13.88
C ALA A 38 -0.12 0.16 -13.73
N VAL A 39 0.61 0.34 -14.82
CA VAL A 39 1.92 1.02 -14.81
C VAL A 39 1.79 2.34 -15.53
N VAL A 40 2.23 3.42 -14.89
CA VAL A 40 2.21 4.80 -15.41
C VAL A 40 3.62 5.36 -15.30
N GLY A 41 4.13 5.98 -16.35
CA GLY A 41 5.52 6.45 -16.41
C GLY A 41 5.71 7.63 -17.33
N ASP A 42 6.90 8.23 -17.29
CA ASP A 42 7.33 9.38 -18.09
C ASP A 42 6.24 10.46 -18.16
N VAL A 43 5.69 10.79 -16.99
CA VAL A 43 4.47 11.59 -16.87
C VAL A 43 4.68 12.99 -17.46
N HIS A 44 5.82 13.63 -17.21
CA HIS A 44 6.20 14.93 -17.77
C HIS A 44 5.07 15.97 -17.82
N ASP A 45 4.47 16.27 -16.66
CA ASP A 45 3.33 17.19 -16.53
C ASP A 45 2.03 16.76 -17.22
N GLN A 46 2.02 15.60 -17.90
CA GLN A 46 0.87 15.01 -18.58
C GLN A 46 0.08 14.11 -17.62
N TRP A 47 -0.44 14.71 -16.55
CA TRP A 47 -1.37 14.03 -15.64
C TRP A 47 -2.62 14.88 -15.43
N ASN A 48 -3.75 14.38 -15.90
CA ASN A 48 -5.06 14.94 -15.64
C ASN A 48 -5.78 14.07 -14.60
N LEU A 49 -5.92 14.61 -13.38
CA LEU A 49 -6.52 13.89 -12.27
C LEU A 49 -7.90 13.29 -12.62
N GLU A 50 -8.74 13.98 -13.38
CA GLU A 50 -10.09 13.49 -13.68
C GLU A 50 -10.08 12.41 -14.76
N GLU A 51 -9.42 12.67 -15.88
CA GLU A 51 -9.41 11.76 -17.04
C GLU A 51 -8.59 10.49 -16.75
N ASP A 52 -7.42 10.62 -16.13
CA ASP A 52 -6.59 9.46 -15.80
C ASP A 52 -7.21 8.61 -14.69
N THR A 53 -7.95 9.21 -13.76
CA THR A 53 -8.75 8.45 -12.79
C THR A 53 -9.84 7.63 -13.47
N LYS A 54 -10.53 8.17 -14.49
CA LYS A 54 -11.52 7.41 -15.27
C LYS A 54 -10.88 6.22 -15.97
N ALA A 55 -9.69 6.40 -16.55
CA ALA A 55 -8.93 5.32 -17.16
C ALA A 55 -8.58 4.22 -16.13
N LEU A 56 -8.08 4.61 -14.95
CA LEU A 56 -7.78 3.66 -13.87
C LEU A 56 -9.02 2.92 -13.37
N GLN A 57 -10.16 3.61 -13.22
CA GLN A 57 -11.45 2.99 -12.85
C GLN A 57 -11.92 1.96 -13.88
N PHE A 58 -11.70 2.23 -15.17
CA PHE A 58 -12.01 1.29 -16.24
C PHE A 58 -11.10 0.05 -16.20
N LEU A 59 -9.80 0.25 -15.98
CA LEU A 59 -8.81 -0.82 -15.92
C LEU A 59 -8.99 -1.73 -14.70
N LYS A 60 -9.56 -1.20 -13.61
CA LYS A 60 -9.76 -1.89 -12.32
C LYS A 60 -8.48 -2.57 -11.80
N PRO A 61 -7.35 -1.83 -11.65
CA PRO A 61 -6.13 -2.39 -11.10
C PRO A 61 -6.26 -2.59 -9.59
N ASP A 62 -5.52 -3.55 -9.06
CA ASP A 62 -5.31 -3.73 -7.62
C ASP A 62 -4.24 -2.77 -7.09
N LEU A 63 -3.30 -2.37 -7.96
CA LEU A 63 -2.20 -1.46 -7.65
C LEU A 63 -1.86 -0.60 -8.87
N VAL A 64 -1.55 0.67 -8.63
CA VAL A 64 -0.94 1.56 -9.64
C VAL A 64 0.54 1.75 -9.31
N LEU A 65 1.42 1.40 -10.23
CA LEU A 65 2.85 1.63 -10.12
C LEU A 65 3.24 2.83 -10.99
N PHE A 66 3.70 3.90 -10.35
CA PHE A 66 4.27 5.04 -11.05
C PHE A 66 5.79 4.87 -11.17
N THR A 67 6.34 5.00 -12.38
CA THR A 67 7.78 4.86 -12.64
C THR A 67 8.55 6.19 -12.57
N GLY A 68 7.84 7.32 -12.38
CA GLY A 68 8.45 8.63 -12.13
C GLY A 68 8.37 9.58 -13.30
N ASP A 69 9.29 10.54 -13.29
CA ASP A 69 9.40 11.69 -14.19
C ASP A 69 8.10 12.51 -14.21
N PHE A 70 7.64 12.94 -13.03
CA PHE A 70 6.36 13.62 -12.83
C PHE A 70 6.27 15.01 -13.47
N GLY A 71 7.42 15.61 -13.80
CA GLY A 71 7.50 16.96 -14.33
C GLY A 71 8.29 17.86 -13.40
N ASN A 72 9.16 18.67 -13.98
CA ASN A 72 10.23 19.48 -13.38
C ASN A 72 9.79 20.26 -12.11
N GLU A 73 9.77 19.58 -10.96
CA GLU A 73 9.31 20.07 -9.65
C GLU A 73 7.81 20.43 -9.57
N ASN A 74 6.94 19.79 -10.35
CA ASN A 74 5.49 20.03 -10.31
C ASN A 74 4.82 19.41 -9.06
N VAL A 75 4.85 20.15 -7.97
CA VAL A 75 4.27 19.73 -6.67
C VAL A 75 2.76 19.48 -6.75
N GLU A 76 2.03 20.22 -7.58
CA GLU A 76 0.59 20.08 -7.69
C GLU A 76 0.21 18.75 -8.36
N LEU A 77 0.96 18.35 -9.40
CA LEU A 77 0.79 17.06 -10.03
C LEU A 77 1.01 15.91 -9.05
N VAL A 78 2.12 15.95 -8.29
CA VAL A 78 2.43 14.91 -7.29
C VAL A 78 1.35 14.86 -6.20
N ARG A 79 0.80 16.02 -5.78
CA ARG A 79 -0.36 16.06 -4.87
C ARG A 79 -1.60 15.41 -5.48
N ASN A 80 -1.84 15.58 -6.77
CA ASN A 80 -2.97 14.95 -7.45
C ASN A 80 -2.80 13.42 -7.52
N VAL A 81 -1.61 12.93 -7.84
CA VAL A 81 -1.28 11.49 -7.78
C VAL A 81 -1.48 10.93 -6.36
N ALA A 82 -1.07 11.68 -5.33
CA ALA A 82 -1.25 11.26 -3.95
C ALA A 82 -2.73 11.09 -3.54
N LYS A 83 -3.62 11.95 -4.06
CA LYS A 83 -5.06 11.96 -3.80
C LYS A 83 -5.84 10.79 -4.45
N LEU A 84 -5.23 10.03 -5.37
CA LEU A 84 -5.91 8.88 -5.97
C LEU A 84 -6.33 7.86 -4.91
N ASP A 85 -7.55 7.33 -4.98
CA ASP A 85 -8.05 6.35 -4.02
C ASP A 85 -7.53 4.91 -4.26
N PHE A 86 -6.67 4.72 -5.26
CA PHE A 86 -6.05 3.43 -5.57
C PHE A 86 -4.84 3.15 -4.67
N ALA A 87 -4.60 1.87 -4.37
CA ALA A 87 -3.30 1.45 -3.86
C ALA A 87 -2.23 1.85 -4.87
N LYS A 88 -1.15 2.48 -4.41
CA LYS A 88 -0.14 3.05 -5.28
C LYS A 88 1.27 2.87 -4.74
N ALA A 89 2.21 2.68 -5.64
CA ALA A 89 3.64 2.72 -5.38
C ALA A 89 4.30 3.67 -6.38
N VAL A 90 5.37 4.34 -5.97
CA VAL A 90 6.06 5.34 -6.78
C VAL A 90 7.56 5.04 -6.77
N ILE A 91 8.15 4.98 -7.95
CA ILE A 91 9.60 5.02 -8.17
C ILE A 91 9.92 6.43 -8.68
N LEU A 92 10.98 7.05 -8.14
CA LEU A 92 11.41 8.38 -8.57
C LEU A 92 12.33 8.26 -9.78
N GLY A 93 11.97 8.97 -10.84
CA GLY A 93 12.77 9.06 -12.05
C GLY A 93 13.97 9.99 -11.89
N ASN A 94 14.79 10.09 -12.94
CA ASN A 94 15.95 10.98 -12.93
C ASN A 94 15.52 12.45 -12.89
N HIS A 95 14.39 12.82 -13.51
CA HIS A 95 13.88 14.19 -13.47
C HIS A 95 13.27 14.55 -12.10
N ASP A 96 12.82 13.57 -11.33
CA ASP A 96 12.30 13.79 -9.97
C ASP A 96 13.41 13.96 -8.93
N SER A 97 14.60 13.40 -9.22
CA SER A 97 15.77 13.42 -8.34
C SER A 97 16.67 14.64 -8.58
N TRP A 98 16.38 15.43 -9.61
CA TRP A 98 17.15 16.61 -9.98
C TRP A 98 16.47 17.88 -9.44
N LYS A 99 16.93 18.38 -8.29
CA LYS A 99 16.69 19.79 -7.96
C LYS A 99 17.52 20.64 -8.91
N THR A 100 16.92 21.68 -9.48
CA THR A 100 17.73 22.78 -10.02
C THR A 100 18.61 23.29 -8.89
N GLN A 101 19.89 22.89 -8.85
CA GLN A 101 20.87 23.68 -8.13
C GLN A 101 20.79 25.06 -8.77
N GLN A 102 20.35 26.07 -8.00
CA GLN A 102 20.51 27.43 -8.46
C GLN A 102 21.99 27.60 -8.81
N PHE A 103 22.30 27.75 -10.10
CA PHE A 103 23.63 28.10 -10.59
C PHE A 103 24.04 29.54 -10.24
N SER A 104 23.57 30.05 -9.10
CA SER A 104 24.04 31.29 -8.50
C SER A 104 25.39 31.09 -7.78
N GLY A 105 25.89 29.86 -7.67
CA GLY A 105 27.26 29.56 -7.25
C GLY A 105 28.13 29.13 -8.44
N LYS A 106 29.28 29.79 -8.62
CA LYS A 106 30.32 29.48 -9.62
C LYS A 106 30.91 28.06 -9.48
N ARG A 107 30.15 27.00 -9.77
CA ARG A 107 30.70 25.63 -9.89
C ARG A 107 30.39 25.09 -11.28
N LYS A 108 31.42 24.56 -11.95
CA LYS A 108 31.27 23.88 -13.24
C LYS A 108 30.45 22.61 -13.03
N ASP A 109 29.31 22.52 -13.71
CA ASP A 109 28.52 21.30 -13.77
C ASP A 109 29.31 20.13 -14.33
N ASN A 110 29.08 18.94 -13.76
CA ASN A 110 29.62 17.69 -14.28
C ASN A 110 29.14 17.43 -15.73
N ILE A 111 27.94 17.93 -16.09
CA ILE A 111 27.41 17.90 -17.47
C ILE A 111 28.27 18.75 -18.41
N ARG A 112 28.74 19.92 -17.96
CA ARG A 112 29.67 20.76 -18.74
C ARG A 112 31.05 20.13 -18.87
N GLN A 113 31.51 19.36 -17.88
CA GLN A 113 32.79 18.63 -17.98
C GLN A 113 32.71 17.50 -19.02
N GLN A 114 31.54 16.90 -19.22
CA GLN A 114 31.33 15.80 -20.17
C GLN A 114 31.16 16.26 -21.62
N LEU A 115 30.79 17.53 -21.84
CA LEU A 115 30.67 18.17 -23.15
C LEU A 115 31.97 18.86 -23.63
N GLU A 116 32.99 18.95 -22.77
CA GLU A 116 34.31 19.52 -23.11
C GLU A 116 35.32 18.44 -23.61
N TRP A 117 34.85 17.21 -23.88
CA TRP A 117 35.60 16.13 -24.52
C TRP A 117 34.95 15.77 -25.87
#